data_AF-A0A2N6AB49-F1
#
_entry.id   AF-A0A2N6AB49-F1
#
_cell.length_a   1.000
_cell.length_b   1.000
_cell.length_c   1.000
_cell.angle_alpha   90.00
_cell.angle_beta   90.00
_cell.angle_gamma   90.00
#
_symmetry.space_group_name_H-M   'P 1'
#
loop_
_entity.id
_entity.type
_entity.pdbx_description
1 polymer ?
#
loop_
_entity_poly.entity_id
_entity_poly.type
_entity_poly.pdbx_seq_one_letter_code
_entity_poly.pdbx_strand_id
1 'polypeptide(L)'
;MFIFAIIAIILLIVMRSVFKLHREEFKKTGKHPKGHFMGQGIAIGLPIGVAVGVATGNMGVGPAIGIAIGVAIGAGMEKKNQDKIRPLTEKEIELKKKSAIISSVLLIVGIGALIVVFLVAK
;
A
#
# COMPACT_ATOMS: atom_id res chain seq x y z
N MET A 1 -13.52 -22.81 0.09
CA MET A 1 -12.98 -22.36 1.41
C MET A 1 -11.48 -22.64 1.57
N PHE A 2 -10.99 -23.87 1.36
CA PHE A 2 -9.56 -24.21 1.52
C PHE A 2 -8.60 -23.42 0.61
N ILE A 3 -8.97 -23.17 -0.65
CA ILE A 3 -8.14 -22.39 -1.59
C ILE A 3 -7.92 -20.95 -1.11
N PHE A 4 -8.96 -20.29 -0.61
CA PHE A 4 -8.86 -18.94 -0.04
C PHE A 4 -7.98 -18.90 1.21
N ALA A 5 -8.03 -19.94 2.04
CA ALA A 5 -7.16 -20.06 3.21
C ALA A 5 -5.68 -20.22 2.80
N ILE A 6 -5.37 -21.02 1.79
CA ILE A 6 -4.00 -21.19 1.27
C ILE A 6 -3.47 -19.87 0.70
N ILE A 7 -4.29 -19.16 -0.10
CA ILE A 7 -3.93 -17.84 -0.65
C ILE A 7 -3.65 -16.84 0.48
N ALA A 8 -4.51 -16.79 1.50
CA ALA A 8 -4.33 -15.93 2.67
C ALA A 8 -3.04 -16.26 3.45
N ILE A 9 -2.71 -17.54 3.61
CA ILE A 9 -1.47 -17.96 4.28
C ILE A 9 -0.23 -17.54 3.48
N ILE A 10 -0.22 -17.75 2.16
CA ILE A 10 0.88 -17.32 1.27
C ILE A 10 1.06 -15.79 1.37
N LEU A 11 -0.05 -15.04 1.34
CA LEU A 11 -0.06 -13.59 1.53
C LEU A 11 0.57 -13.16 2.86
N LEU A 12 0.19 -13.80 3.96
CA LEU A 12 0.73 -13.50 5.30
C LEU A 12 2.23 -13.82 5.40
N ILE A 13 2.69 -14.93 4.83
CA ILE A 13 4.13 -15.29 4.80
C ILE A 13 4.94 -14.24 4.05
N VAL A 14 4.45 -13.80 2.89
CA VAL A 14 5.13 -12.77 2.10
C VAL A 14 5.11 -11.42 2.82
N MET A 15 3.95 -11.02 3.36
CA MET A 15 3.83 -9.79 4.15
C MET A 15 4.83 -9.75 5.30
N ARG A 16 4.97 -10.87 6.03
CA ARG A 16 5.94 -11.00 7.12
C ARG A 16 7.39 -10.85 6.63
N SER A 17 7.71 -11.39 5.46
CA SER A 17 9.05 -11.28 4.85
C SER A 17 9.40 -9.83 4.48
N VAL A 18 8.45 -9.10 3.88
CA VAL A 18 8.62 -7.68 3.53
C VAL A 18 8.84 -6.83 4.79
N PHE A 19 8.04 -7.07 5.83
CA PHE A 19 8.12 -6.32 7.08
C PHE A 19 9.42 -6.61 7.85
N LYS A 20 9.89 -7.87 7.83
CA LYS A 20 11.14 -8.27 8.48
C LYS A 20 12.35 -7.53 7.90
N LEU A 21 12.43 -7.41 6.58
CA LEU A 21 13.57 -6.76 5.92
C LEU A 21 13.62 -5.26 6.15
N HIS A 22 12.48 -4.57 6.10
CA HIS A 22 12.42 -3.15 6.47
C HIS A 22 12.88 -2.93 7.91
N ARG A 23 12.46 -3.79 8.84
CA ARG A 23 12.82 -3.68 10.26
C ARG A 23 14.31 -3.95 10.49
N GLU A 24 14.88 -4.95 9.82
CA GLU A 24 16.32 -5.27 9.96
C GLU A 24 17.22 -4.18 9.39
N GLU A 25 16.90 -3.65 8.21
CA GLU A 25 17.67 -2.56 7.60
C GLU A 25 17.56 -1.25 8.38
N PHE A 26 16.37 -0.94 8.91
CA PHE A 26 16.19 0.23 9.77
C PHE A 26 17.00 0.13 11.06
N LYS A 27 17.06 -1.05 11.71
CA LYS A 27 17.88 -1.26 12.90
C LYS A 27 19.38 -1.07 12.64
N LYS A 28 19.86 -1.39 11.44
CA LYS A 28 21.28 -1.24 11.08
C LYS A 28 21.65 0.20 10.75
N THR A 29 20.80 0.89 10.00
CA THR A 29 21.13 2.18 9.40
C THR A 29 20.51 3.38 10.12
N GLY A 30 19.45 3.16 10.91
CA GLY A 30 18.61 4.22 11.46
C GLY A 30 17.84 5.01 10.40
N LYS A 31 17.88 4.58 9.13
CA LYS A 31 17.32 5.31 7.97
C LYS A 31 16.19 4.54 7.32
N HIS A 32 15.23 5.28 6.79
CA HIS A 32 14.10 4.77 6.05
C HIS A 32 14.42 4.61 4.56
N PRO A 33 13.87 3.60 3.88
CA PRO A 33 14.04 3.47 2.44
C PRO A 33 13.34 4.60 1.69
N LYS A 34 13.87 4.96 0.52
CA LYS A 34 13.30 5.98 -0.36
C LYS A 34 11.82 5.70 -0.66
N GLY A 35 10.99 6.73 -0.49
CA GLY A 35 9.54 6.66 -0.67
C GLY A 35 8.78 6.25 0.60
N HIS A 36 9.45 6.10 1.74
CA HIS A 36 8.79 5.81 3.01
C HIS A 36 7.79 6.90 3.41
N PHE A 37 8.20 8.17 3.37
CA PHE A 37 7.33 9.29 3.76
C PHE A 37 6.31 9.60 2.66
N MET A 38 6.66 9.37 1.40
CA MET A 38 5.70 9.38 0.30
C MET A 38 4.55 8.39 0.55
N GLY A 39 4.87 7.14 0.91
CA GLY A 39 3.88 6.11 1.21
C GLY A 39 3.00 6.48 2.40
N GLN A 40 3.56 7.08 3.45
CA GLN A 40 2.80 7.59 4.60
C GLN A 40 1.81 8.69 4.19
N GLY A 41 2.24 9.64 3.36
CA GLY A 41 1.36 10.70 2.86
C GLY A 41 0.16 10.14 2.10
N ILE A 42 0.37 9.19 1.19
CA ILE A 42 -0.71 8.52 0.46
C ILE A 42 -1.65 7.76 1.41
N ALA A 43 -1.10 7.06 2.41
CA ALA A 43 -1.89 6.32 3.39
C ALA A 43 -2.79 7.24 4.24
N ILE A 44 -2.37 8.49 4.48
CA ILE A 44 -3.17 9.51 5.16
C ILE A 44 -4.21 10.12 4.20
N GLY A 45 -3.81 10.44 2.97
CA GLY A 45 -4.65 11.15 2.01
C GLY A 45 -5.79 10.29 1.43
N LEU A 46 -5.57 9.00 1.20
CA LEU A 46 -6.55 8.14 0.55
C LEU A 46 -7.88 8.03 1.34
N PRO A 47 -7.90 7.75 2.66
CA PRO A 47 -9.14 7.73 3.44
C PRO A 47 -9.90 9.06 3.41
N ILE A 48 -9.19 10.19 3.43
CA ILE A 48 -9.78 11.53 3.33
C ILE A 48 -10.49 11.68 1.98
N GLY A 49 -9.82 11.30 0.89
CA GLY A 49 -10.42 11.33 -0.45
C GLY A 49 -11.65 10.43 -0.56
N VAL A 50 -11.60 9.22 0.00
CA VAL A 50 -12.75 8.31 0.03
C VAL A 50 -13.93 8.96 0.75
N ALA A 51 -13.71 9.56 1.92
CA ALA A 51 -14.76 10.26 2.67
C ALA A 51 -15.36 11.43 1.86
N VAL A 52 -14.53 12.21 1.16
CA VAL A 52 -15.00 13.28 0.25
C VAL A 52 -15.82 12.70 -0.90
N GLY A 53 -15.38 11.59 -1.50
CA GLY A 53 -16.11 10.92 -2.58
C GLY A 53 -17.49 10.43 -2.13
N VAL A 54 -17.58 9.87 -0.92
CA VAL A 54 -18.86 9.49 -0.30
C VAL A 54 -19.75 10.72 -0.08
N ALA A 55 -19.21 11.78 0.53
CA ALA A 55 -19.98 12.98 0.88
C ALA A 55 -20.49 13.75 -0.34
N THR A 56 -19.74 13.72 -1.45
CA THR A 56 -20.08 14.40 -2.70
C THR A 56 -20.87 13.52 -3.67
N GLY A 57 -21.05 12.23 -3.35
CA GLY A 57 -21.62 11.25 -4.27
C GLY A 57 -20.74 10.92 -5.48
N ASN A 58 -19.48 11.37 -5.51
CA ASN A 58 -18.55 11.14 -6.61
C ASN A 58 -17.35 10.30 -6.16
N MET A 59 -17.55 8.97 -6.17
CA MET A 59 -16.55 7.98 -5.79
C MET A 59 -15.34 7.91 -6.72
N GLY A 60 -15.42 8.46 -7.93
CA GLY A 60 -14.26 8.54 -8.84
C GLY A 60 -13.32 9.70 -8.47
N VAL A 61 -13.89 10.87 -8.17
CA VAL A 61 -13.14 12.09 -7.91
C VAL A 61 -12.55 12.12 -6.49
N GLY A 62 -13.28 11.61 -5.49
CA GLY A 62 -12.83 11.63 -4.10
C GLY A 62 -11.45 11.01 -3.86
N PRO A 63 -11.24 9.71 -4.16
CA PRO A 63 -9.95 9.06 -3.99
C PRO A 63 -8.83 9.73 -4.78
N ALA A 64 -9.11 10.26 -5.97
CA ALA A 64 -8.12 10.99 -6.78
C ALA A 64 -7.62 12.26 -6.06
N ILE A 65 -8.54 13.03 -5.48
CA ILE A 65 -8.20 14.20 -4.64
C ILE A 65 -7.41 13.76 -3.41
N GLY A 66 -7.84 12.70 -2.73
CA GLY A 66 -7.15 12.18 -1.54
C GLY A 66 -5.72 11.74 -1.83
N ILE A 67 -5.51 11.01 -2.93
CA ILE A 67 -4.17 10.61 -3.37
C ILE A 67 -3.33 11.86 -3.72
N ALA A 68 -3.89 12.85 -4.42
CA ALA A 68 -3.16 14.08 -4.76
C ALA A 68 -2.69 14.83 -3.49
N ILE A 69 -3.56 14.98 -2.50
CA ILE A 69 -3.22 15.56 -1.19
C ILE A 69 -2.15 14.72 -0.50
N GLY A 70 -2.34 13.40 -0.46
CA GLY A 70 -1.40 12.48 0.17
C GLY A 70 -0.01 12.51 -0.47
N VAL A 71 0.07 12.58 -1.79
CA VAL A 71 1.33 12.75 -2.53
C VAL A 71 1.97 14.09 -2.20
N ALA A 72 1.21 15.18 -2.14
CA ALA A 72 1.75 16.50 -1.79
C ALA A 72 2.35 16.52 -0.38
N ILE A 73 1.63 15.98 0.62
CA ILE A 73 2.11 15.85 2.00
C ILE A 73 3.34 14.93 2.04
N GLY A 74 3.25 13.76 1.41
CA GLY A 74 4.32 12.76 1.35
C GLY A 74 5.60 13.30 0.72
N ALA A 75 5.49 14.02 -0.40
CA ALA A 75 6.61 14.68 -1.06
C ALA A 75 7.27 15.74 -0.16
N GLY A 76 6.47 16.53 0.54
CA GLY A 76 6.97 17.51 1.51
C GLY A 76 7.73 16.86 2.66
N MET A 77 7.18 15.78 3.24
CA MET A 77 7.83 15.02 4.31
C MET A 77 9.12 14.33 3.84
N GLU A 78 9.10 13.74 2.65
CA GLU A 78 10.29 13.10 2.06
C GLU A 78 11.40 14.13 1.83
N LYS A 79 11.06 15.33 1.33
CA LYS A 79 12.03 16.43 1.14
C LYS A 79 12.60 16.93 2.48
N LYS A 80 11.79 16.99 3.54
CA LYS A 80 12.22 17.44 4.87
C LYS A 80 13.13 16.42 5.59
N ASN A 81 13.02 15.14 5.26
CA ASN A 81 13.75 14.06 5.95
C ASN A 81 14.80 13.38 5.05
N GLN A 82 15.37 14.11 4.09
CA GLN A 82 16.37 13.57 3.15
C GLN A 82 17.59 12.93 3.84
N ASP A 83 18.01 13.47 4.98
CA ASP A 83 19.09 12.94 5.82
C ASP A 83 18.78 11.56 6.40
N LYS A 84 17.50 11.28 6.64
CA LYS A 84 16.97 10.02 7.19
C LYS A 84 16.56 9.02 6.11
N ILE A 85 16.76 9.34 4.84
CA ILE A 85 16.39 8.48 3.72
C ILE A 85 17.64 7.78 3.16
N ARG A 86 17.49 6.51 2.80
CA ARG A 86 18.49 5.72 2.08
C ARG A 86 17.92 5.16 0.78
N PRO A 87 18.75 4.89 -0.25
CA PRO A 87 18.29 4.16 -1.44
C PRO A 87 17.81 2.75 -1.08
N LEU A 88 16.96 2.17 -1.92
CA LEU A 88 16.53 0.77 -1.78
C LEU A 88 17.70 -0.16 -2.06
N THR A 89 17.83 -1.22 -1.27
CA THR A 89 18.77 -2.30 -1.55
C THR A 89 18.22 -3.23 -2.64
N GLU A 90 19.10 -3.99 -3.31
CA GLU A 90 18.68 -4.93 -4.38
C GLU A 90 17.62 -5.93 -3.89
N LYS A 91 17.77 -6.43 -2.65
CA LYS A 91 16.81 -7.33 -2.00
C LYS A 91 15.44 -6.66 -1.80
N GLU A 92 15.42 -5.39 -1.40
CA GLU A 92 14.17 -4.63 -1.26
C GLU A 92 13.51 -4.36 -2.61
N ILE A 93 14.28 -4.10 -3.67
CA ILE A 93 13.74 -3.91 -5.03
C ILE A 93 13.07 -5.19 -5.53
N GLU A 94 13.72 -6.34 -5.36
CA GLU A 94 13.14 -7.64 -5.76
C GLU A 94 11.84 -7.93 -5.01
N LEU A 95 11.79 -7.60 -3.71
CA LEU A 95 10.59 -7.78 -2.90
C LEU A 95 9.52 -6.74 -3.17
N LYS A 96 9.90 -5.53 -3.56
CA LYS A 96 8.93 -4.51 -4.00
C LYS A 96 8.23 -4.95 -5.28
N LYS A 97 8.96 -5.58 -6.21
CA LYS A 97 8.36 -6.22 -7.40
C LYS A 97 7.42 -7.37 -7.01
N LYS A 98 7.86 -8.28 -6.13
CA LYS A 98 7.02 -9.41 -5.67
C LYS A 98 5.76 -8.92 -4.93
N SER A 99 5.88 -7.90 -4.07
CA SER A 99 4.74 -7.34 -3.32
C SER A 99 3.78 -6.53 -4.20
N ALA A 100 4.26 -5.86 -5.25
CA ALA A 100 3.40 -5.21 -6.23
C ALA A 100 2.51 -6.22 -6.97
N ILE A 101 3.07 -7.35 -7.41
CA ILE A 101 2.29 -8.42 -8.06
C ILE A 101 1.24 -8.97 -7.09
N ILE A 102 1.64 -9.26 -5.85
CA ILE A 102 0.77 -9.84 -4.83
C ILE A 102 -0.38 -8.90 -4.45
N SER A 103 -0.12 -7.60 -4.30
CA SER A 103 -1.17 -6.61 -4.01
C SER A 103 -2.16 -6.48 -5.16
N SER A 104 -1.69 -6.48 -6.41
CA SER A 104 -2.56 -6.53 -7.59
C SER A 104 -3.43 -7.79 -7.61
N VAL A 105 -2.86 -8.97 -7.32
CA VAL A 105 -3.61 -10.24 -7.26
C VAL A 105 -4.67 -10.19 -6.16
N LEU A 106 -4.32 -9.72 -4.96
CA LEU A 106 -5.26 -9.59 -3.85
C LEU A 106 -6.43 -8.66 -4.19
N LEU A 107 -6.14 -7.54 -4.86
CA LEU A 107 -7.16 -6.58 -5.28
C LEU A 107 -8.12 -7.20 -6.30
N ILE A 108 -7.60 -7.92 -7.30
CA ILE A 108 -8.42 -8.62 -8.31
C ILE A 108 -9.31 -9.67 -7.65
N VAL A 109 -8.76 -10.49 -6.75
CA VAL A 109 -9.52 -11.52 -6.01
C VAL A 109 -10.58 -10.88 -5.12
N GLY A 110 -10.24 -9.79 -4.43
CA GLY A 110 -11.17 -9.05 -3.57
C GLY A 110 -12.34 -8.47 -4.36
N ILE A 111 -12.07 -7.82 -5.49
CA ILE A 111 -13.11 -7.28 -6.38
C ILE A 111 -13.97 -8.42 -6.95
N GLY A 112 -13.35 -9.51 -7.41
CA GLY A 112 -14.07 -10.67 -7.94
C GLY A 112 -15.00 -11.30 -6.91
N ALA A 113 -14.54 -11.47 -5.67
CA ALA A 113 -15.39 -11.96 -4.58
C ALA A 113 -16.56 -11.02 -4.30
N LEU A 114 -16.34 -9.70 -4.31
CA LEU A 114 -17.37 -8.70 -4.08
C LEU A 114 -18.44 -8.73 -5.18
N ILE A 115 -18.03 -8.90 -6.44
CA ILE A 115 -18.93 -9.08 -7.59
C ILE A 115 -19.75 -10.37 -7.45
N VAL A 116 -19.12 -11.50 -7.11
CA VAL A 116 -19.83 -12.78 -6.92
C VAL A 116 -20.87 -12.67 -5.79
N VAL A 117 -20.51 -12.05 -4.67
CA VAL A 117 -21.46 -11.79 -3.57
C VAL A 117 -22.63 -10.95 -4.07
N PHE A 118 -22.38 -9.89 -4.85
CA PHE A 118 -23.43 -9.03 -5.39
C PHE A 118 -24.36 -9.77 -6.38
N LEU A 119 -23.82 -10.71 -7.17
CA LEU A 119 -24.60 -11.52 -8.11
C LEU A 119 -25.45 -12.59 -7.41
N VAL A 120 -24.96 -13.15 -6.31
CA VAL A 120 -25.66 -14.19 -5.53
C VAL A 120 -26.66 -13.60 -4.53
N ALA A 121 -26.39 -12.39 -4.03
CA ALA A 121 -27.28 -11.68 -3.10
C ALA A 121 -28.44 -10.95 -3.79
N LYS A 122 -28.58 -11.12 -5.10
CA LYS A 122 -29.69 -10.61 -5.91
C LYS A 122 -30.71 -11.71 -6.16
#